data_AF-D5ABC9-F1
#
_entry.id   AF-D5ABC9-F1
#
_cell.length_a   1.000
_cell.length_b   1.000
_cell.length_c   1.000
_cell.angle_alpha   90.00
_cell.angle_beta   90.00
_cell.angle_gamma   90.00
#
_symmetry.space_group_name_H-M   'P 1'
#
loop_
_entity.id
_entity.type
_entity.pdbx_description
1 polymer ?
#
loop_
_entity_poly.entity_id
_entity_poly.type
_entity_poly.pdbx_seq_one_letter_code
_entity_poly.pdbx_strand_id
1 'polypeptide(L)' 'MNQRECVEALSEHANIEPVISITVWNELEKEKEEFFSSYLKNMQKDRKEED' A
#
# COMPACT_ATOMS: atom_id res chain seq x y z
N MET A 1 3.11 6.26 -0.60
CA MET A 1 3.34 4.92 -1.18
C MET A 1 2.01 4.19 -1.24
N ASN A 2 1.44 4.03 -2.43
CA ASN A 2 0.16 3.32 -2.61
C ASN A 2 0.39 1.82 -2.91
N GLN A 3 -0.68 1.01 -2.82
CA GLN A 3 -0.59 -0.45 -3.02
C GLN A 3 0.07 -0.82 -4.34
N ARG A 4 -0.23 -0.09 -5.42
CA ARG A 4 0.32 -0.35 -6.75
C ARG A 4 1.83 -0.12 -6.79
N GLU A 5 2.31 1.01 -6.28
CA GLU A 5 3.74 1.32 -6.17
C GLU A 5 4.47 0.25 -5.34
N CYS A 6 3.84 -0.24 -4.27
CA CYS A 6 4.39 -1.31 -3.44
C CYS A 6 4.54 -2.61 -4.23
N VAL A 7 3.49 -3.01 -4.96
CA VAL A 7 3.50 -4.23 -5.78
C VAL A 7 4.54 -4.13 -6.90
N GLU A 8 4.62 -3.00 -7.61
CA GLU A 8 5.60 -2.75 -8.67
C GLU A 8 7.03 -2.81 -8.11
N ALA A 9 7.32 -2.09 -7.03
CA ALA A 9 8.65 -2.06 -6.42
C ALA A 9 9.10 -3.44 -5.89
N LEU A 10 8.21 -4.20 -5.26
CA LEU A 10 8.53 -5.54 -4.76
C LEU A 10 8.72 -6.55 -5.89
N SER A 11 7.96 -6.41 -6.98
CA SER A 11 8.14 -7.23 -8.18
C SER A 11 9.48 -6.93 -8.86
N GLU A 12 9.84 -5.66 -9.04
CA GLU A 12 11.06 -5.25 -9.76
C GLU A 12 12.33 -5.45 -8.94
N HIS A 13 12.31 -5.10 -7.65
CA HIS A 13 13.52 -5.06 -6.83
C HIS A 13 13.73 -6.31 -5.98
N ALA A 14 12.68 -7.08 -5.71
CA ALA A 14 12.76 -8.29 -4.88
C ALA A 14 12.28 -9.55 -5.60
N ASN A 15 11.85 -9.45 -6.87
CA ASN A 15 11.34 -10.56 -7.68
C ASN A 15 10.21 -11.34 -6.97
N ILE A 16 9.36 -10.62 -6.24
CA ILE A 16 8.17 -11.18 -5.57
C ILE A 16 7.01 -11.14 -6.55
N GLU A 17 6.32 -12.27 -6.72
CA GLU A 17 5.15 -12.30 -7.60
C GLU A 17 4.04 -11.34 -7.11
N PRO A 18 3.42 -10.58 -8.02
CA PRO A 18 2.38 -9.60 -7.66
C PRO A 18 1.25 -10.19 -6.81
N VAL A 19 0.87 -11.44 -7.06
CA VAL A 19 -0.21 -12.13 -6.32
C VAL A 19 0.13 -12.28 -4.82
N ILE A 20 1.41 -12.49 -4.48
CA ILE A 20 1.87 -12.62 -3.10
C ILE A 20 1.73 -11.28 -2.39
N SER A 21 2.27 -10.21 -2.98
CA SER A 21 2.20 -8.86 -2.42
C SER A 21 0.76 -8.37 -2.25
N ILE A 22 -0.12 -8.65 -3.23
CA ILE A 22 -1.55 -8.30 -3.15
C ILE A 22 -2.22 -9.07 -2.02
N THR A 23 -1.95 -10.38 -1.90
CA THR A 23 -2.56 -11.22 -0.86
C THR A 23 -2.16 -10.73 0.53
N VAL A 24 -0.86 -10.48 0.76
CA VAL A 24 -0.37 -9.96 2.03
C VAL A 24 -0.96 -8.60 2.36
N TRP A 25 -1.03 -7.69 1.37
CA TRP A 25 -1.63 -6.36 1.56
C TRP A 25 -3.09 -6.46 2.00
N ASN A 26 -3.89 -7.30 1.33
CA ASN A 26 -5.31 -7.47 1.63
C ASN A 26 -5.55 -8.04 3.03
N GLU A 27 -4.73 -9.01 3.47
CA GLU A 27 -4.85 -9.55 4.83
C GLU A 27 -4.40 -8.53 5.89
N LEU A 28 -3.34 -7.75 5.63
CA LEU A 28 -2.92 -6.67 6.51
C LEU A 28 -4.00 -5.59 6.68
N GLU A 29 -4.68 -5.22 5.58
CA GLU A 29 -5.79 -4.26 5.63
C GLU A 29 -6.93 -4.75 6.52
N LYS A 30 -7.28 -6.04 6.43
CA LYS A 30 -8.32 -6.66 7.27
C LYS A 30 -7.93 -6.71 8.74
N GLU A 31 -6.68 -7.08 9.05
CA GLU A 31 -6.23 -7.21 10.44
C GLU A 31 -6.00 -5.85 11.13
N LYS A 32 -5.74 -4.79 10.36
CA LYS A 32 -5.33 -3.47 10.87
C LYS A 32 -6.12 -2.33 10.23
N GLU A 33 -7.43 -2.49 10.11
CA GLU A 33 -8.32 -1.53 9.45
C GLU A 33 -8.14 -0.08 9.95
N GLU A 34 -8.06 0.14 11.27
CA GLU A 34 -7.90 1.48 11.86
C GLU A 34 -6.57 2.14 11.47
N PHE A 35 -5.50 1.35 11.40
CA PHE A 35 -4.19 1.82 10.93
C PHE A 35 -4.27 2.24 9.46
N PHE A 36 -4.82 1.37 8.60
CA PHE A 36 -4.92 1.65 7.17
C PHE A 36 -5.87 2.82 6.88
N SER A 37 -6.98 2.96 7.61
CA SER A 37 -7.86 4.12 7.49
C SER A 37 -7.13 5.43 7.82
N SER A 38 -6.27 5.42 8.83
CA SER A 38 -5.50 6.61 9.23
C SER A 38 -4.37 6.89 8.24
N TYR A 39 -3.64 5.85 7.82
CA TYR A 39 -2.57 5.91 6.83
C TYR A 39 -3.06 6.46 5.48
N LEU A 40 -4.19 5.95 4.98
CA LEU A 40 -4.77 6.40 3.70
C LEU A 40 -5.29 7.83 3.77
N LYS A 41 -5.88 8.25 4.91
CA LYS A 41 -6.28 9.65 5.12
C LYS A 41 -5.09 10.59 5.07
N ASN A 42 -3.99 10.25 5.74
CA ASN A 42 -2.77 11.07 5.71
C ASN A 42 -2.20 11.15 4.29
N MET A 43 -2.17 10.03 3.57
CA MET A 43 -1.66 10.00 2.19
C MET A 43 -2.50 10.83 1.20
N GLN A 44 -3.80 11.00 1.46
CA GLN A 44 -4.66 11.90 0.67
C GLN A 44 -4.43 13.37 1.01
N LYS A 45 -4.06 13.67 2.25
CA LYS A 45 -3.72 15.02 2.69
C LYS A 45 -2.39 15.46 2.07
N ASP A 46 -1.36 14.61 2.14
CA ASP A 46 -0.05 14.90 1.56
C ASP A 46 -0.14 15.19 0.06
N ARG A 47 -0.95 14.40 -0.68
CA ARG A 47 -1.20 14.63 -2.11
C ARG A 47 -1.93 15.94 -2.43
N LYS A 48 -2.67 16.53 -1.49
CA LYS A 48 -3.39 17.81 -1.68
C LYS A 48 -2.56 19.02 -1.26
N GLU A 49 -1.48 18.81 -0.50
CA GLU A 49 -0.55 19.87 -0.08
C GLU A 49 0.62 20.04 -1.08
N GLU A 50 0.81 19.08 -2.00
CA GLU A 50 1.80 19.15 -3.09
C GLU A 50 1.29 19.83 -4.39
N ASP A 51 -0.01 20.15 -4.48
CA ASP A 51 -0.67 20.87 -5.61
C ASP A 51 -0.82 22.38 -5.31
#